data_AF-A0A3C0UU71-F1
#
_entry.id   AF-A0A3C0UU71-F1
#
_cell.length_a   1.000
_cell.length_b   1.000
_cell.length_c   1.000
_cell.angle_alpha   90.00
_cell.angle_beta   90.00
_cell.angle_gamma   90.00
#
_symmetry.space_group_name_H-M   'P 1'
#
loop_
_entity.id
_entity.type
_entity.pdbx_description
1 polymer ?
#
loop_
_entity_poly.entity_id
_entity_poly.type
_entity_poly.pdbx_seq_one_letter_code
_entity_poly.pdbx_strand_id
1 'polypeptide(L)'
;DQTASGINATVAQNRQAIAATLANVNALSASLIETEKSFKPILGNLKTATDSLKALRLGETLAQANSAVATLQKSLTALEQGQGTAGKLLKDQTLYDNINRTIVSVNKLMTNFRQYPKRYVNVSVFGKKDKGPADSPADTTLKF
;
A
#
# COMPACT_ATOMS: atom_id res chain seq x y z
N ASP A 1 -0.48 -33.56 -67.25
CA ASP A 1 -1.28 -33.40 -66.01
C ASP A 1 -0.56 -33.23 -64.67
N GLN A 2 0.77 -33.36 -64.57
CA GLN A 2 1.47 -33.14 -63.28
C GLN A 2 1.41 -31.68 -62.78
N THR A 3 1.48 -30.70 -63.69
CA THR A 3 1.44 -29.28 -63.33
C THR A 3 0.09 -28.87 -62.72
N ALA A 4 -1.02 -29.36 -63.27
CA ALA A 4 -2.36 -29.08 -62.73
C ALA A 4 -2.55 -29.71 -61.33
N SER A 5 -2.02 -30.92 -61.12
CA SER A 5 -2.02 -31.58 -59.80
C SER A 5 -1.18 -30.81 -58.76
N GLY A 6 0.02 -30.35 -59.12
CA GLY A 6 0.89 -29.57 -58.23
C GLY A 6 0.30 -28.20 -57.84
N ILE A 7 -0.36 -27.52 -58.79
CA ILE A 7 -1.08 -26.27 -58.51
C ILE A 7 -2.23 -26.52 -57.54
N ASN A 8 -3.03 -27.58 -57.76
CA ASN A 8 -4.12 -27.93 -56.84
C ASN A 8 -3.61 -28.27 -55.43
N ALA A 9 -2.49 -29.00 -55.33
CA ALA A 9 -1.87 -29.30 -54.03
C ALA A 9 -1.42 -28.03 -53.29
N THR A 10 -0.80 -27.08 -54.01
CA THR A 10 -0.35 -25.80 -53.44
C THR A 10 -1.53 -24.94 -53.00
N VAL A 11 -2.59 -24.88 -53.80
CA VAL A 11 -3.83 -24.14 -53.47
C VAL A 11 -4.50 -24.75 -52.25
N ALA A 12 -4.54 -26.08 -52.12
CA ALA A 12 -5.08 -26.76 -50.95
C ALA A 12 -4.26 -26.45 -49.68
N GLN A 13 -2.93 -26.50 -49.78
CA GLN A 13 -2.03 -26.17 -48.68
C GLN A 13 -2.17 -24.71 -48.23
N ASN A 14 -2.26 -23.77 -49.18
CA ASN A 14 -2.48 -22.36 -48.88
C ASN A 14 -3.84 -22.12 -48.19
N ARG A 15 -4.91 -22.79 -48.65
CA ARG A 15 -6.22 -22.72 -47.98
C ARG A 15 -6.15 -23.18 -46.53
N GLN A 16 -5.42 -24.25 -46.25
CA GLN A 16 -5.24 -24.74 -44.88
C GLN A 16 -4.42 -23.76 -44.01
N ALA A 17 -3.33 -23.20 -44.55
CA ALA A 17 -2.51 -22.22 -43.83
C ALA A 17 -3.29 -20.92 -43.52
N ILE A 18 -4.09 -20.44 -44.47
CA ILE A 18 -4.97 -19.28 -44.27
C ILE A 18 -6.03 -19.58 -43.21
N ALA A 19 -6.66 -20.77 -43.25
CA ALA A 19 -7.63 -21.17 -42.24
C ALA A 19 -7.03 -21.24 -40.83
N ALA A 20 -5.83 -21.80 -40.69
CA ALA A 20 -5.10 -21.83 -39.42
C ALA A 20 -4.75 -20.42 -38.91
N THR A 21 -4.32 -19.53 -39.81
CA THR A 21 -4.02 -18.14 -39.47
C THR A 21 -5.28 -17.41 -38.98
N LEU A 22 -6.40 -17.57 -39.67
CA LEU A 22 -7.68 -16.98 -39.27
C LEU A 22 -8.15 -17.50 -37.91
N ALA A 23 -7.98 -18.81 -37.65
CA ALA A 23 -8.27 -19.39 -36.34
C ALA A 23 -7.41 -18.79 -35.22
N ASN A 24 -6.11 -18.59 -35.47
CA ASN A 24 -5.20 -17.94 -34.51
C ASN A 24 -5.58 -16.48 -34.26
N VAL A 25 -5.96 -15.74 -35.29
CA VAL A 25 -6.43 -14.35 -35.15
C VAL A 25 -7.71 -14.28 -34.30
N ASN A 26 -8.64 -15.23 -34.49
CA ASN A 26 -9.84 -15.32 -33.67
C ASN A 26 -9.51 -15.64 -32.21
N ALA A 27 -8.58 -16.58 -31.95
CA ALA A 27 -8.14 -16.92 -30.61
C ALA A 27 -7.42 -15.76 -29.90
N LEU A 28 -6.56 -15.03 -30.64
CA LEU A 28 -5.92 -13.82 -30.14
C LEU A 28 -6.95 -12.75 -29.78
N SER A 29 -7.93 -12.52 -30.66
CA SER A 29 -9.00 -11.54 -30.42
C SER A 29 -9.82 -11.89 -29.19
N ALA A 30 -10.17 -13.18 -29.01
CA ALA A 30 -10.83 -13.65 -27.80
C ALA A 30 -9.97 -13.45 -26.53
N SER A 31 -8.67 -13.70 -26.62
CA SER A 31 -7.73 -13.49 -25.50
C SER A 31 -7.59 -12.01 -25.13
N LEU A 32 -7.61 -11.10 -26.11
CA LEU A 32 -7.60 -9.66 -25.88
C LEU A 32 -8.89 -9.19 -25.19
N ILE A 33 -10.05 -9.69 -25.63
CA ILE A 33 -11.34 -9.40 -24.98
C ILE A 33 -11.34 -9.88 -23.52
N GLU A 34 -10.81 -11.08 -23.26
CA GLU A 34 -10.74 -11.62 -21.90
C GLU A 34 -9.76 -10.83 -21.01
N THR A 35 -8.65 -10.36 -21.60
CA THR A 35 -7.70 -9.46 -20.94
C THR A 35 -8.35 -8.12 -20.60
N GLU A 36 -9.13 -7.54 -21.52
CA GLU A 36 -9.89 -6.30 -21.29
C GLU A 36 -10.85 -6.44 -20.10
N LYS A 37 -11.60 -7.56 -20.03
CA LYS A 37 -12.50 -7.85 -18.90
C LYS A 37 -11.74 -7.97 -17.59
N SER A 38 -10.57 -8.59 -17.59
CA SER A 38 -9.73 -8.76 -16.40
C SER A 38 -9.07 -7.46 -15.95
N PHE A 39 -8.79 -6.53 -16.87
CA PHE A 39 -8.12 -5.26 -16.58
C PHE A 39 -9.07 -4.19 -16.03
N LYS A 40 -10.32 -4.12 -16.51
CA LYS A 40 -11.36 -3.20 -16.01
C LYS A 40 -11.51 -3.19 -14.48
N PRO A 41 -11.65 -4.32 -13.77
CA PRO A 41 -11.76 -4.31 -12.31
C PRO A 41 -10.47 -3.87 -11.61
N ILE A 42 -9.29 -4.13 -12.18
CA ILE A 42 -8.02 -3.65 -11.63
C ILE A 42 -7.97 -2.12 -11.67
N LEU A 43 -8.35 -1.50 -12.80
CA LEU A 43 -8.45 -0.05 -12.91
C LEU A 43 -9.49 0.53 -11.94
N GLY A 44 -10.64 -0.14 -11.79
CA GLY A 44 -11.66 0.23 -10.81
C GLY A 44 -11.13 0.22 -9.38
N ASN A 45 -10.51 -0.88 -8.98
CA ASN A 45 -9.91 -1.03 -7.65
C ASN A 45 -8.79 -0.01 -7.41
N LEU A 46 -7.94 0.25 -8.41
CA LEU A 46 -6.90 1.27 -8.32
C LEU A 46 -7.48 2.67 -8.12
N LYS A 47 -8.57 3.00 -8.83
CA LYS A 47 -9.29 4.25 -8.61
C LYS A 47 -9.84 4.33 -7.20
N THR A 48 -10.53 3.30 -6.71
CA THR A 48 -11.08 3.28 -5.35
C THR A 48 -9.98 3.39 -4.28
N ALA A 49 -8.85 2.70 -4.46
CA ALA A 49 -7.71 2.80 -3.54
C ALA A 49 -7.09 4.20 -3.56
N THR A 50 -6.96 4.81 -4.74
CA THR A 50 -6.46 6.18 -4.90
C THR A 50 -7.42 7.19 -4.29
N ASP A 51 -8.72 7.02 -4.48
CA ASP A 51 -9.76 7.87 -3.90
C ASP A 51 -9.76 7.74 -2.36
N SER A 52 -9.62 6.52 -1.83
CA SER A 52 -9.53 6.26 -0.40
C SER A 52 -8.26 6.87 0.22
N LEU A 53 -7.13 6.80 -0.49
CA LEU A 53 -5.88 7.45 -0.09
C LEU A 53 -6.02 8.98 -0.09
N LYS A 54 -6.71 9.54 -1.08
CA LYS A 54 -7.01 10.97 -1.13
C LYS A 54 -7.97 11.40 -0.01
N ALA A 55 -8.89 10.53 0.37
CA ALA A 55 -9.84 10.78 1.47
C ALA A 55 -9.18 10.71 2.85
N LEU A 56 -8.04 10.02 3.00
CA LEU A 56 -7.26 10.08 4.23
C LEU A 56 -6.77 11.52 4.46
N ARG A 57 -7.32 12.17 5.50
CA ARG A 57 -6.88 13.49 5.96
C ARG A 57 -5.59 13.37 6.77
N LEU A 58 -4.53 12.80 6.16
CA LEU A 58 -3.25 12.50 6.83
C LEU A 58 -2.63 13.76 7.44
N GLY A 59 -2.75 14.90 6.77
CA GLY A 59 -2.28 16.19 7.30
C GLY A 59 -3.00 16.58 8.60
N GLU A 60 -4.31 16.35 8.67
CA GLU A 60 -5.12 16.66 9.86
C GLU A 60 -4.90 15.67 10.98
N THR A 61 -4.81 14.37 10.66
CA THR A 61 -4.46 13.34 11.64
C THR A 61 -3.10 13.64 12.26
N LEU A 62 -2.14 14.05 11.44
CA LEU A 62 -0.81 14.43 11.90
C LEU A 62 -0.83 15.74 12.71
N ALA A 63 -1.66 16.71 12.34
CA ALA A 63 -1.84 17.93 13.12
C ALA A 63 -2.46 17.64 14.49
N GLN A 64 -3.49 16.79 14.54
CA GLN A 64 -4.12 16.33 15.78
C GLN A 64 -3.14 15.55 16.66
N ALA A 65 -2.34 14.65 16.08
CA ALA A 65 -1.29 13.94 16.81
C ALA A 65 -0.25 14.90 17.40
N ASN A 66 0.19 15.92 16.64
CA ASN A 66 1.14 16.92 17.15
C ASN A 66 0.54 17.70 18.32
N SER A 67 -0.74 18.08 18.20
CA SER A 67 -1.47 18.79 19.24
C SER A 67 -1.62 17.95 20.51
N ALA A 68 -1.91 16.65 20.37
CA ALA A 68 -1.98 15.72 21.50
C ALA A 68 -0.62 15.59 22.19
N VAL A 69 0.47 15.45 21.44
CA VAL A 69 1.84 15.40 21.99
C VAL A 69 2.19 16.70 22.70
N ALA A 70 1.89 17.85 22.10
CA ALA A 70 2.14 19.16 22.73
C ALA A 70 1.32 19.35 24.01
N THR A 71 0.06 18.90 24.02
CA THR A 71 -0.81 18.93 25.20
C THR A 71 -0.27 18.02 26.29
N LEU A 72 0.17 16.81 25.95
CA LEU A 72 0.80 15.89 26.88
C LEU A 72 2.07 16.51 27.48
N GLN A 73 2.96 17.06 26.65
CA GLN A 73 4.17 17.77 27.11
C GLN A 73 3.82 18.90 28.09
N LYS A 74 2.82 19.73 27.76
CA LYS A 74 2.38 20.82 28.63
C LYS A 74 1.81 20.31 29.95
N SER A 75 1.02 19.24 29.93
CA SER A 75 0.49 18.60 31.15
C SER A 75 1.61 18.03 32.01
N LEU A 76 2.60 17.37 31.40
CA LEU A 76 3.79 16.87 32.08
C LEU A 76 4.56 18.00 32.75
N THR A 77 4.83 19.11 32.04
CA THR A 77 5.50 20.28 32.61
C THR A 77 4.70 20.93 33.74
N ALA A 78 3.38 21.00 33.63
CA ALA A 78 2.53 21.51 34.71
C ALA A 78 2.53 20.58 35.94
N LEU A 79 2.66 19.27 35.72
CA LEU A 79 2.73 18.28 36.79
C LEU A 79 4.12 18.20 37.45
N GLU A 80 5.21 18.45 36.71
CA GLU A 80 6.57 18.63 37.24
C GLU A 80 6.65 19.76 38.27
N GLN A 81 5.81 20.79 38.14
CA GLN A 81 5.71 21.90 39.10
C GLN A 81 5.11 21.50 40.47
N GLY A 82 4.65 20.25 40.61
CA GLY A 82 4.73 19.54 41.90
C GLY A 82 3.56 19.73 42.88
N GLN A 83 2.33 19.98 42.42
CA GLN A 83 1.17 20.09 43.33
C GLN A 83 0.32 18.81 43.34
N GLY A 84 0.21 18.18 44.53
CA GLY A 84 -0.64 17.00 44.77
C GLY A 84 0.04 15.63 44.61
N THR A 85 -0.72 14.56 44.83
CA THR A 85 -0.28 13.16 44.70
C THR A 85 0.14 12.78 43.27
N ALA A 86 -0.43 13.45 42.26
CA ALA A 86 -0.04 13.29 40.86
C ALA A 86 1.38 13.83 40.56
N GLY A 87 1.77 14.94 41.19
CA GLY A 87 3.15 15.46 41.10
C GLY A 87 4.18 14.56 41.78
N LYS A 88 3.79 13.82 42.83
CA LYS A 88 4.64 12.80 43.46
C LYS A 88 4.82 11.56 42.59
N LEU A 89 3.79 11.14 41.85
CA LEU A 89 3.83 10.00 40.93
C LEU A 89 4.71 10.29 39.70
N LEU A 90 4.72 11.52 39.19
CA LEU A 90 5.56 11.93 38.06
C LEU A 90 7.01 12.26 38.42
N LYS A 91 7.31 12.41 39.71
CA LYS A 91 8.69 12.40 40.22
C LYS A 91 9.32 11.01 40.19
N ASP A 92 8.55 9.96 39.90
CA ASP A 92 9.13 8.66 39.57
C ASP A 92 9.93 8.81 38.28
N GLN A 93 11.26 8.78 38.44
CA GLN A 93 12.23 8.99 37.39
C GLN A 93 12.03 8.00 36.23
N THR A 94 11.57 6.78 36.54
CA THR A 94 11.30 5.73 35.56
C THR A 94 10.09 6.07 34.69
N LEU A 95 9.00 6.55 35.30
CA LEU A 95 7.79 6.94 34.56
C LEU A 95 8.06 8.16 33.68
N TYR A 96 8.74 9.16 34.24
CA TYR A 96 9.14 10.36 33.52
C TYR A 96 10.00 10.02 32.29
N ASP A 97 11.05 9.21 32.49
CA ASP A 97 11.95 8.79 31.42
C ASP A 97 11.22 8.01 30.33
N ASN A 98 10.30 7.12 30.71
CA ASN A 98 9.50 6.33 29.76
C ASN A 98 8.54 7.22 28.94
N ILE A 99 7.89 8.18 29.57
CA ILE A 99 7.00 9.12 28.86
C ILE A 99 7.81 10.02 27.93
N ASN A 100 8.94 10.55 28.39
CA ASN A 100 9.81 11.39 27.57
C ASN A 100 10.34 10.62 26.36
N ARG A 101 10.80 9.37 26.55
CA ARG A 101 11.21 8.48 25.44
C ARG A 101 10.08 8.21 24.46
N THR A 102 8.85 8.03 24.96
CA THR A 102 7.66 7.82 24.12
C THR A 102 7.38 9.06 23.26
N ILE A 103 7.38 10.25 23.86
CA ILE A 103 7.18 11.52 23.16
C ILE A 103 8.25 11.73 22.09
N VAL A 104 9.52 11.48 22.40
CA VAL A 104 10.62 11.57 21.44
C VAL A 104 10.42 10.58 20.28
N SER A 105 9.98 9.35 20.59
CA SER A 105 9.73 8.32 19.58
C SER A 105 8.56 8.67 18.67
N VAL A 106 7.48 9.23 19.21
CA VAL A 106 6.34 9.73 18.43
C VAL A 106 6.78 10.89 17.55
N ASN A 107 7.54 11.86 18.07
CA ASN A 107 8.07 12.97 17.26
C ASN A 107 8.96 12.50 16.12
N LYS A 108 9.81 11.49 16.36
CA LYS A 108 10.63 10.85 15.32
C LYS A 108 9.76 10.15 14.28
N LEU A 109 8.75 9.39 14.70
CA LEU A 109 7.82 8.71 13.79
C LEU A 109 7.07 9.72 12.93
N MET A 110 6.55 10.79 13.53
CA MET A 110 5.83 11.85 12.81
C MET A 110 6.73 12.58 11.82
N THR A 111 7.97 12.85 12.21
CA THR A 111 8.98 13.43 11.32
C THR A 111 9.29 12.49 10.16
N ASN A 112 9.49 11.20 10.44
CA ASN A 112 9.76 10.19 9.42
C ASN A 112 8.57 10.00 8.48
N PHE A 113 7.35 9.99 9.00
CA PHE A 113 6.12 9.90 8.21
C PHE A 113 5.95 11.11 7.28
N ARG A 114 6.30 12.33 7.75
CA ARG A 114 6.33 13.55 6.90
C ARG A 114 7.34 13.44 5.78
N GLN A 115 8.55 12.96 6.07
CA GLN A 115 9.63 12.86 5.10
C GLN A 115 9.47 11.67 4.13
N TYR A 116 8.87 10.58 4.60
CA TYR A 116 8.78 9.30 3.89
C TYR A 116 7.37 8.67 3.95
N PRO A 117 6.32 9.37 3.50
CA PRO A 117 4.95 8.86 3.61
C PRO A 117 4.73 7.54 2.86
N LYS A 118 5.49 7.28 1.79
CA LYS A 118 5.42 6.04 1.00
C LYS A 118 5.85 4.77 1.76
N ARG A 119 6.66 4.89 2.83
CA ARG A 119 7.09 3.71 3.62
C ARG A 119 5.97 3.11 4.48
N TYR A 120 4.89 3.85 4.68
CA TYR A 120 3.83 3.50 5.63
C TYR A 120 2.46 3.27 4.97
N VAL A 121 2.33 3.53 3.67
CA VAL A 121 1.11 3.29 2.90
C VAL A 121 1.36 2.16 1.91
N ASN A 122 0.83 0.98 2.22
CA ASN A 122 0.89 -0.18 1.32
C ASN A 122 -0.39 -0.23 0.48
N VAL A 123 -0.28 0.03 -0.82
CA VAL A 123 -1.42 -0.04 -1.74
C VAL A 123 -1.47 -1.46 -2.33
N SER A 124 -2.37 -2.31 -1.82
CA SER A 124 -2.61 -3.63 -2.43
C SER A 124 -3.45 -3.48 -3.69
N VAL A 125 -2.84 -3.75 -4.84
CA VAL A 125 -3.48 -3.66 -6.17
C VAL A 125 -4.19 -4.95 -6.60
N PHE A 126 -4.14 -6.01 -5.78
CA PHE A 126 -4.84 -7.27 -6.03
C PHE A 126 -5.70 -7.63 -4.82
N GLY A 127 -7.02 -7.66 -5.02
CA GLY A 127 -8.06 -7.88 -4.01
C GLY A 127 -8.12 -9.30 -3.45
N LYS A 128 -6.99 -9.97 -3.25
CA LYS A 128 -6.92 -11.21 -2.49
C LYS A 128 -6.51 -10.84 -1.08
N LYS A 129 -7.34 -11.23 -0.11
CA LYS A 129 -7.13 -11.06 1.32
C LYS A 129 -5.95 -11.97 1.74
N ASP A 130 -4.73 -11.59 1.38
CA ASP A 130 -3.56 -12.15 2.03
C ASP A 130 -3.58 -11.66 3.47
N LYS A 131 -3.76 -12.60 4.40
CA LYS A 131 -3.33 -12.39 5.78
C LYS A 131 -1.83 -12.16 5.67
N GLY A 132 -1.43 -10.89 5.71
CA GLY A 132 -0.01 -10.51 5.69
C GLY A 132 0.77 -11.28 6.75
N PRO A 133 2.09 -11.43 6.58
CA PRO A 133 2.92 -12.17 7.53
C PRO A 133 2.70 -11.63 8.94
N ALA A 134 2.67 -12.53 9.92
CA ALA A 134 2.32 -12.25 11.31
C ALA A 134 3.17 -11.16 11.98
N ASP A 135 4.30 -10.77 11.38
CA ASP A 135 5.18 -9.75 11.93
C ASP A 135 5.53 -8.72 10.84
N SER A 136 5.07 -7.49 11.05
CA SER A 136 5.68 -6.33 10.41
C SER A 136 7.05 -6.11 11.06
N PRO A 137 8.17 -6.02 10.32
CA PRO A 137 9.50 -5.76 10.87
C PRO A 137 9.65 -4.27 11.24
N ALA A 138 8.73 -3.75 12.05
CA ALA A 138 8.91 -2.49 12.76
C ALA A 138 9.78 -2.69 14.02
N ASP A 139 10.03 -3.94 14.43
CA ASP A 139 10.65 -4.28 15.70
C ASP A 139 12.10 -4.77 15.56
N THR A 140 12.95 -4.01 14.89
CA THR A 140 14.40 -4.28 14.92
C THR A 140 15.26 -3.05 15.20
N THR A 141 14.65 -1.87 15.40
CA THR A 141 15.37 -0.63 15.70
C THR A 141 15.17 -0.10 17.12
N LEU A 142 14.65 -0.92 18.03
CA LEU A 142 14.72 -0.67 19.47
C LEU A 142 15.58 -1.75 20.14
N LYS A 143 16.89 -1.70 19.87
CA LYS A 143 17.88 -2.30 20.78
C LYS A 143 18.51 -1.16 21.59
N PHE A 144 18.10 -1.15 22.86
CA PHE A 144 18.61 -0.44 24.03
C PHE A 144 18.49 1.09 24.03
#